data_AF-A0A7J8W5L9-F1
#
_entry.id   AF-A0A7J8W5L9-F1
#
_cell.length_a   1.000
_cell.length_b   1.000
_cell.length_c   1.000
_cell.angle_alpha   90.00
_cell.angle_beta   90.00
_cell.angle_gamma   90.00
#
_symmetry.space_group_name_H-M   'P 1'
#
loop_
_entity.id
_entity.type
_entity.pdbx_description
1 polymer ?
#
loop_
_entity_poly.entity_id
_entity_poly.type
_entity_poly.pdbx_seq_one_letter_code
_entity_poly.pdbx_strand_id
1 'polypeptide(L)' 'MKKTTLDNVYVIMIPLSTDTLSNNSSYLDNPMNLGGYLAMKKNIFVCTSLGNHGDAIERVNSLSY' A
#
# COMPACT_ATOMS: atom_id res chain seq x y z
N MET A 1 -8.93 -2.78 14.67
CA MET A 1 -9.19 -3.47 13.37
C MET A 1 -10.04 -2.53 12.52
N LYS A 2 -9.58 -2.09 11.34
CA LYS A 2 -10.29 -1.06 10.53
C LYS A 2 -11.58 -1.64 9.90
N LYS A 3 -12.63 -0.81 9.86
CA LYS A 3 -14.01 -1.10 9.43
C LYS A 3 -14.10 -1.88 8.10
N THR A 4 -13.31 -1.50 7.10
CA THR A 4 -13.33 -2.11 5.76
C THR A 4 -12.95 -3.59 5.72
N THR A 5 -12.14 -4.07 6.67
CA THR A 5 -11.78 -5.50 6.78
C THR A 5 -12.83 -6.34 7.51
N LEU A 6 -13.88 -5.69 8.06
CA LEU A 6 -15.05 -6.33 8.65
C LEU A 6 -16.24 -6.38 7.68
N ASP A 7 -16.25 -5.50 6.67
CA ASP A 7 -17.38 -5.31 5.76
C ASP A 7 -17.37 -6.26 4.53
N ASN A 8 -16.64 -7.39 4.58
CA ASN A 8 -16.53 -8.39 3.47
C ASN A 8 -16.17 -7.80 2.09
N VAL A 9 -15.28 -6.80 2.08
CA VAL A 9 -14.83 -6.15 0.83
C VAL A 9 -13.71 -6.96 0.18
N TYR A 10 -13.76 -7.14 -1.14
CA TYR A 10 -12.72 -7.84 -1.92
C TYR A 10 -11.61 -6.92 -2.45
N VAL A 11 -11.91 -5.63 -2.64
CA VAL A 11 -10.97 -4.64 -3.17
C VAL A 11 -11.06 -3.34 -2.38
N ILE A 12 -9.93 -2.84 -1.91
CA ILE A 12 -9.82 -1.52 -1.29
C ILE A 12 -9.03 -0.62 -2.24
N MET A 13 -9.63 0.50 -2.65
CA MET A 13 -8.96 1.51 -3.46
C MET A 13 -8.66 2.74 -2.60
N ILE A 14 -7.38 3.10 -2.49
CA ILE A 14 -6.92 4.25 -1.71
C ILE A 14 -6.08 5.16 -2.62
N PRO A 15 -6.58 6.33 -3.02
CA PRO A 15 -5.82 7.29 -3.82
C PRO A 15 -4.86 8.09 -2.93
N LEU A 16 -3.95 7.39 -2.24
CA LEU A 16 -2.94 7.98 -1.37
C LEU A 16 -1.56 7.47 -1.79
N SER A 17 -0.59 8.38 -1.83
CA SER A 17 0.82 8.03 -1.95
C SER A 17 1.57 8.77 -0.85
N THR A 18 2.57 8.11 -0.27
CA THR A 18 3.53 8.73 0.64
C THR A 18 4.88 8.80 -0.08
N ASP A 19 5.46 10.00 -0.17
CA ASP A 19 6.73 10.22 -0.90
C ASP A 19 7.98 9.73 -0.16
N THR A 20 7.82 9.09 0.99
CA THR A 20 8.92 8.49 1.72
C THR A 20 9.32 7.19 1.02
N LEU A 21 10.50 7.20 0.36
CA LEU A 21 11.20 5.98 -0.05
C LEU A 21 11.43 5.13 1.22
N SER A 22 10.61 4.10 1.43
CA SER A 22 10.86 3.17 2.53
C SER A 22 12.01 2.25 2.10
N ASN A 23 13.12 2.28 2.83
CA ASN A 23 14.06 1.16 2.79
C ASN A 23 13.30 -0.12 3.14
N ASN A 24 13.68 -1.27 2.57
CA ASN A 24 12.99 -2.54 2.81
C ASN A 24 12.85 -2.88 4.31
N SER A 25 13.77 -2.40 5.15
CA SER A 25 13.72 -2.56 6.61
C SER A 25 12.55 -1.84 7.30
N SER A 26 11.97 -0.79 6.69
CA SER A 26 10.90 0.02 7.25
C SER A 26 9.56 -0.10 6.50
N TYR A 27 9.43 -1.08 5.59
CA TYR A 27 8.21 -1.24 4.79
C TYR A 27 6.96 -1.36 5.67
N LEU A 28 7.00 -2.16 6.74
CA LEU A 28 5.88 -2.35 7.66
C LEU A 28 5.72 -1.23 8.71
N ASP A 29 6.69 -0.32 8.84
CA ASP A 29 6.55 0.85 9.71
C ASP A 29 5.60 1.89 9.10
N ASN A 30 5.44 1.87 7.77
CA ASN A 30 4.43 2.68 7.10
C ASN A 30 3.03 2.09 7.37
N PRO A 31 2.11 2.86 8.00
CA PRO A 31 0.76 2.37 8.31
C PRO A 31 -0.05 1.94 7.08
N MET A 32 0.24 2.49 5.89
CA MET A 32 -0.39 2.09 4.64
C MET A 32 0.05 0.69 4.21
N ASN A 33 1.34 0.42 4.28
CA ASN A 33 1.91 -0.87 3.91
C ASN A 33 1.50 -1.96 4.91
N LEU A 34 1.52 -1.68 6.22
CA LEU A 34 1.01 -2.60 7.25
C LEU A 34 -0.49 -2.88 7.05
N GLY A 35 -1.27 -1.84 6.74
CA GLY A 35 -2.69 -1.98 6.44
C GLY A 35 -2.95 -2.85 5.20
N GLY A 36 -2.18 -2.61 4.13
CA GLY A 36 -2.23 -3.40 2.90
C GLY A 36 -1.85 -4.87 3.11
N TYR A 37 -0.76 -5.11 3.84
CA TYR A 37 -0.31 -6.46 4.20
C TYR A 37 -1.38 -7.24 4.99
N LEU A 38 -2.01 -6.60 5.98
CA LEU A 38 -3.08 -7.22 6.77
C LEU A 38 -4.35 -7.47 5.93
N ALA A 39 -4.65 -6.60 4.95
CA ALA A 39 -5.75 -6.80 4.02
C ALA A 39 -5.48 -7.99 3.07
N MET A 40 -4.27 -8.10 2.52
CA MET A 40 -3.87 -9.23 1.67
C MET A 40 -3.93 -10.57 2.42
N LYS A 41 -3.56 -10.60 3.71
CA LYS A 41 -3.76 -11.79 4.57
C LYS A 41 -5.21 -12.25 4.69
N LYS A 42 -6.17 -11.37 4.42
CA LYS A 42 -7.61 -11.65 4.40
C LYS A 42 -8.16 -11.85 2.98
N ASN A 43 -7.29 -12.04 1.98
CA ASN A 43 -7.65 -12.12 0.54
C ASN A 43 -8.34 -10.86 0.01
N ILE A 44 -7.99 -9.69 0.55
CA ILE A 44 -8.49 -8.40 0.09
C ILE A 44 -7.39 -7.72 -0.73
N PHE A 45 -7.70 -7.38 -1.99
CA PHE A 45 -6.78 -6.68 -2.87
C PHE A 45 -6.74 -5.19 -2.54
N VAL A 46 -5.55 -4.58 -2.57
CA VAL A 46 -5.37 -3.16 -2.26
C VAL A 46 -4.75 -2.44 -3.45
N CYS A 47 -5.49 -1.49 -4.02
CA CYS A 47 -5.01 -0.60 -5.07
C CYS A 47 -4.60 0.73 -4.44
N THR A 48 -3.36 1.15 -4.66
CA THR A 48 -2.87 2.46 -4.21
C THR A 48 -2.20 3.21 -5.36
N SER A 49 -2.22 4.53 -5.32
CA SER A 49 -1.54 5.36 -6.33
C SER A 49 -0.05 5.47 -6.03
N LEU A 50 0.78 5.62 -7.08
CA LEU A 50 2.21 5.90 -6.94
C LEU A 50 2.51 7.36 -6.53
N GLY A 51 1.51 8.26 -6.67
CA GLY A 51 1.65 9.69 -6.43
C GLY A 51 1.95 10.46 -7.71
N ASN A 52 1.70 11.77 -7.69
CA ASN A 52 1.74 12.65 -8.87
C ASN A 52 3.04 13.44 -8.99
N HIS A 53 4.15 12.89 -8.48
CA HIS A 53 5.37 13.67 -8.25
C HIS A 53 6.23 13.95 -9.48
N GLY A 54 5.87 13.47 -10.68
CA GLY A 54 6.51 13.82 -11.96
C GLY A 54 8.04 13.71 -11.96
N ASP A 55 8.55 12.62 -12.56
CA ASP A 55 9.96 12.19 -12.59
C ASP A 55 10.52 11.55 -11.30
N ALA A 56 10.70 10.22 -11.38
CA ALA A 56 11.93 9.51 -10.99
C ALA A 56 11.74 8.02 -11.35
N ILE A 57 12.59 7.52 -12.25
CA ILE A 57 12.68 6.15 -12.79
C ILE A 57 12.75 5.06 -11.67
N GLU A 58 13.01 5.44 -10.42
CA GLU A 58 13.20 4.54 -9.28
C GLU A 58 11.92 4.03 -8.62
N ARG A 59 10.73 4.58 -8.93
CA ARG A 59 9.49 4.24 -8.20
C ARG A 59 8.81 2.93 -8.64
N VAL A 60 9.30 2.25 -9.68
CA VAL A 60 8.70 1.00 -10.19
C VAL A 60 9.19 -0.25 -9.41
N ASN A 61 10.34 -0.17 -8.75
CA ASN A 61 10.99 -1.32 -8.11
C ASN A 61 10.44 -1.67 -6.71
N SER A 62 9.57 -0.85 -6.11
CA SER A 62 8.97 -1.13 -4.80
C SER A 62 7.71 -2.01 -4.86
N LEU A 63 7.26 -2.39 -6.05
CA LEU A 63 6.07 -3.22 -6.28
C LEU A 63 6.38 -4.67 -6.70
N SER A 64 7.66 -4.98 -6.95
CA SER A 64 8.10 -6.32 -7.31
C SER A 64 8.52 -7.07 -6.04
N TYR A 65 7.62 -7.92 -5.54
CA TYR A 65 7.91 -8.95 -4.53
C TYR A 65 8.76 -10.07 -5.13
#